data_AF-A0A819B8P8-F1
#
_entry.id   AF-A0A819B8P8-F1
#
_cell.length_a   1.000
_cell.length_b   1.000
_cell.length_c   1.000
_cell.angle_alpha   90.00
_cell.angle_beta   90.00
_cell.angle_gamma   90.00
#
_symmetry.space_group_name_H-M   'P 1'
#
loop_
_entity.id
_entity.type
_entity.pdbx_description
1 polymer ?
#
loop_
_entity_poly.entity_id
_entity_poly.type
_entity_poly.pdbx_seq_one_letter_code
_entity_poly.pdbx_strand_id
1 'polypeptide(L)'
;MEIVAATCNDGVRNGGEIGIDCDGPCVKRCYGRACSLPDHCWSGVCGTNRTCLAATCNDGVRNGGEIGIDCDGPCVKQCNGRACSLPDHCWSGVCGTNRTCLAATCNDRVRNGGEIGIDCDGPCVKRCYGRACSLPDDCWSGVCGSNRTCLAATCNDRVRNGGEIGIDCDGPCVKRCTGRACSSPDHCWSGVCGTNRTCSAASCNDGVRNGGEIGIDCDAPCLKRCNGRACSSPDDCWSGVCVAGQICSGKCF
;
A
#
# COMPACT_ATOMS: atom_id res chain seq x y z
N MET A 1 -58.67 -11.73 5.54
CA MET A 1 -57.59 -11.67 6.54
C MET A 1 -56.82 -12.96 6.43
N GLU A 2 -55.63 -12.89 5.86
CA GLU A 2 -54.74 -14.04 5.80
C GLU A 2 -54.16 -14.24 7.19
N ILE A 3 -54.35 -15.41 7.80
CA ILE A 3 -53.70 -15.75 9.05
C ILE A 3 -52.27 -16.16 8.68
N VAL A 4 -51.35 -15.21 8.72
CA VAL A 4 -49.93 -15.51 8.57
C VAL A 4 -49.51 -16.27 9.83
N ALA A 5 -49.04 -17.51 9.64
CA ALA A 5 -48.52 -18.31 10.74
C ALA A 5 -47.25 -17.66 11.29
N ALA A 6 -47.12 -17.64 12.63
CA ALA A 6 -45.93 -17.15 13.30
C ALA A 6 -44.69 -17.94 12.87
N THR A 7 -43.63 -17.26 12.46
CA THR A 7 -42.34 -17.88 12.10
C THR A 7 -41.19 -17.09 12.70
N CYS A 8 -40.10 -17.77 13.06
CA CYS A 8 -38.90 -17.19 13.69
C CYS A 8 -38.01 -16.36 12.74
N ASN A 9 -38.61 -15.66 11.78
CA ASN A 9 -37.96 -14.82 10.77
C ASN A 9 -38.98 -13.93 10.02
N ASP A 10 -40.15 -13.64 10.59
CA ASP A 10 -41.18 -12.79 9.96
C ASP A 10 -41.04 -11.31 10.31
N GLY A 11 -40.09 -10.95 11.18
CA GLY A 11 -39.79 -9.58 11.57
C GLY A 11 -40.77 -9.01 12.59
N VAL A 12 -41.67 -9.83 13.15
CA VAL A 12 -42.65 -9.39 14.15
C VAL A 12 -42.63 -10.28 15.39
N ARG A 13 -42.73 -9.67 16.57
CA ARG A 13 -42.82 -10.45 17.82
C ARG A 13 -44.21 -11.07 17.97
N ASN A 14 -44.37 -12.34 17.61
CA ASN A 14 -45.61 -13.09 17.73
C ASN A 14 -45.34 -14.51 18.27
N GLY A 15 -46.29 -15.45 18.17
CA GLY A 15 -46.02 -16.89 18.37
C GLY A 15 -45.52 -17.38 19.74
N GLY A 16 -45.36 -16.51 20.75
CA GLY A 16 -44.74 -16.84 22.03
C GLY A 16 -43.26 -16.45 22.16
N GLU A 17 -42.73 -15.65 21.23
CA GLU A 17 -41.36 -15.17 21.24
C GLU A 17 -41.06 -14.15 22.37
N ILE A 18 -39.81 -14.14 22.83
CA ILE A 18 -39.36 -13.20 23.86
C ILE A 18 -38.85 -11.90 23.21
N GLY A 19 -38.10 -12.00 22.11
CA GLY A 19 -37.75 -10.87 21.25
C GLY A 19 -38.45 -10.99 19.89
N ILE A 20 -38.15 -10.11 18.94
CA ILE A 20 -38.60 -10.27 17.55
C ILE A 20 -37.84 -11.44 16.94
N ASP A 21 -38.53 -12.50 16.49
CA ASP A 21 -37.96 -13.69 15.85
C ASP A 21 -36.93 -14.47 16.69
N CYS A 22 -36.91 -14.30 18.02
CA CYS A 22 -35.88 -14.90 18.88
C CYS A 22 -36.37 -15.30 20.27
N ASP A 23 -35.68 -16.30 20.85
CA ASP A 23 -36.02 -16.97 22.11
C ASP A 23 -37.45 -17.57 22.11
N GLY A 24 -37.88 -18.17 23.23
CA GLY A 24 -39.19 -18.80 23.36
C GLY A 24 -39.29 -20.06 22.49
N PRO A 25 -40.20 -20.12 21.50
CA PRO A 25 -40.27 -21.23 20.55
C PRO A 25 -39.14 -21.22 19.50
N CYS A 26 -38.39 -20.11 19.38
CA CYS A 26 -37.34 -19.97 18.39
C CYS A 26 -35.99 -20.52 18.86
N VAL A 27 -35.30 -21.19 17.93
CA VAL A 27 -33.98 -21.82 18.20
C VAL A 27 -32.89 -20.77 18.41
N LYS A 28 -32.97 -19.65 17.68
CA LYS A 28 -32.00 -18.54 17.80
C LYS A 28 -32.31 -17.66 18.99
N ARG A 29 -31.25 -17.25 19.68
CA ARG A 29 -31.30 -16.50 20.93
C ARG A 29 -31.23 -15.00 20.69
N CYS A 30 -31.91 -14.24 21.54
CA CYS A 30 -31.85 -12.78 21.50
C CYS A 30 -30.50 -12.24 22.03
N TYR A 31 -30.24 -10.95 21.78
CA TYR A 31 -29.08 -10.22 22.33
C TYR A 31 -28.96 -10.40 23.85
N GLY A 32 -27.71 -10.53 24.34
CA GLY A 32 -27.38 -10.69 25.75
C GLY A 32 -27.50 -12.12 26.29
N ARG A 33 -28.03 -13.06 25.51
CA ARG A 33 -28.11 -14.48 25.89
C ARG A 33 -26.77 -15.18 25.69
N ALA A 34 -26.49 -16.20 26.50
CA ALA A 34 -25.30 -17.01 26.34
C ALA A 34 -25.28 -17.72 24.97
N CYS A 35 -24.11 -17.86 24.37
CA CYS A 35 -23.89 -18.55 23.10
C CYS A 35 -22.54 -19.27 23.10
N SER A 36 -22.39 -20.23 22.20
CA SER A 36 -21.12 -20.96 21.98
C SER A 36 -20.64 -20.83 20.55
N LEU A 37 -21.59 -20.67 19.62
CA LEU A 37 -21.36 -20.47 18.20
C LEU A 37 -22.19 -19.27 17.72
N PRO A 38 -21.79 -18.62 16.61
CA PRO A 38 -22.53 -17.48 16.07
C PRO A 38 -23.95 -17.82 15.62
N ASP A 39 -24.20 -19.04 15.13
CA ASP A 39 -25.51 -19.51 14.66
C ASP A 39 -26.57 -19.63 15.77
N HIS A 40 -26.15 -19.70 17.04
CA HIS A 40 -27.03 -19.70 18.19
C HIS A 40 -27.72 -18.33 18.39
N CYS A 41 -27.17 -17.27 17.81
CA CYS A 41 -27.66 -15.92 18.00
C CYS A 41 -28.51 -15.48 16.81
N TRP A 42 -29.60 -14.76 17.09
CA TRP A 42 -30.44 -14.17 16.05
C TRP A 42 -29.64 -13.23 15.13
N SER A 43 -28.75 -12.43 15.71
CA SER A 43 -27.80 -11.57 14.98
C SER A 43 -26.76 -12.35 14.18
N GLY A 44 -26.58 -13.65 14.43
CA GLY A 44 -25.46 -14.40 13.88
C GLY A 44 -24.09 -14.02 14.49
N VAL A 45 -24.06 -13.27 15.60
CA VAL A 45 -22.82 -12.82 16.25
C VAL A 45 -22.76 -13.29 17.70
N CYS A 46 -21.80 -14.17 17.99
CA CYS A 46 -21.47 -14.59 19.34
C CYS A 46 -20.16 -13.93 19.80
N GLY A 47 -20.24 -13.03 20.78
CA GLY A 47 -19.10 -12.27 21.27
C GLY A 47 -18.10 -13.14 22.06
N THR A 48 -16.91 -12.59 22.29
CA THR A 48 -15.83 -13.25 23.05
C THR A 48 -16.25 -13.62 24.49
N ASN A 49 -17.17 -12.85 25.08
CA ASN A 49 -17.77 -13.13 26.38
C ASN A 49 -18.82 -14.25 26.35
N ARG A 50 -18.94 -15.00 25.23
CA ARG A 50 -19.94 -16.06 25.03
C ARG A 50 -21.37 -15.56 25.18
N THR A 51 -21.65 -14.36 24.66
CA THR A 51 -22.96 -13.73 24.67
C THR A 51 -23.33 -13.23 23.27
N CYS A 52 -24.60 -13.39 22.88
CA CYS A 52 -25.11 -12.86 21.63
C CYS A 52 -25.00 -11.33 21.62
N LEU A 53 -24.36 -10.80 20.59
CA LEU A 53 -24.22 -9.36 20.37
C LEU A 53 -25.34 -8.85 19.46
N ALA A 54 -25.67 -7.56 19.57
CA ALA A 54 -26.60 -6.93 18.64
C ALA A 54 -25.94 -6.83 17.27
N ALA A 55 -26.76 -6.86 16.21
CA ALA A 55 -26.32 -6.56 14.86
C ALA A 55 -25.71 -5.15 14.78
N THR A 56 -24.58 -5.00 14.11
CA THR A 56 -23.92 -3.70 13.89
C THR A 56 -23.36 -3.61 12.48
N CYS A 57 -23.27 -2.39 11.93
CA CYS A 57 -22.77 -2.11 10.57
C CYS A 57 -21.23 -2.29 10.39
N ASN A 58 -20.61 -3.18 11.17
CA ASN A 58 -19.19 -3.48 11.15
C ASN A 58 -18.86 -4.78 11.91
N ASP A 59 -19.81 -5.71 12.03
CA ASP A 59 -19.60 -7.01 12.69
C ASP A 59 -19.16 -8.13 11.73
N GLY A 60 -19.11 -7.86 10.42
CA GLY A 60 -18.68 -8.79 9.39
C GLY A 60 -19.76 -9.79 8.97
N VAL A 61 -21.01 -9.62 9.43
CA VAL A 61 -22.12 -10.53 9.17
C VAL A 61 -23.28 -9.75 8.56
N ARG A 62 -23.80 -10.21 7.42
CA ARG A 62 -25.03 -9.65 6.86
C ARG A 62 -26.23 -9.99 7.76
N ASN A 63 -26.61 -9.06 8.63
CA ASN A 63 -27.69 -9.20 9.60
C ASN A 63 -28.47 -7.87 9.73
N GLY A 64 -29.37 -7.74 10.72
CA GLY A 64 -29.93 -6.42 11.10
C GLY A 64 -30.77 -5.67 10.05
N GLY A 65 -31.02 -6.23 8.87
CA GLY A 65 -31.69 -5.56 7.74
C GLY A 65 -30.74 -5.05 6.65
N GLU A 66 -29.46 -5.41 6.69
CA GLU A 66 -28.46 -5.00 5.70
C GLU A 66 -28.69 -5.62 4.31
N ILE A 67 -28.33 -4.85 3.27
CA ILE A 67 -28.41 -5.34 1.87
C ILE A 67 -27.09 -6.02 1.46
N GLY A 68 -25.94 -5.48 1.88
CA GLY A 68 -24.64 -6.16 1.81
C GLY A 68 -24.19 -6.62 3.19
N ILE A 69 -22.96 -7.11 3.30
CA ILE A 69 -22.35 -7.33 4.64
C ILE A 69 -21.94 -5.95 5.16
N ASP A 70 -22.44 -5.55 6.33
CA ASP A 70 -22.11 -4.29 7.02
C ASP A 70 -22.44 -3.00 6.23
N CYS A 71 -23.28 -3.07 5.19
CA CYS A 71 -23.55 -1.94 4.30
C CYS A 71 -24.98 -1.92 3.73
N ASP A 72 -25.40 -0.71 3.33
CA ASP A 72 -26.76 -0.39 2.87
C ASP A 72 -27.86 -0.71 3.90
N GLY A 73 -29.13 -0.48 3.54
CA GLY A 73 -30.28 -0.72 4.43
C GLY A 73 -30.26 0.22 5.64
N PRO A 74 -30.17 -0.28 6.88
CA PRO A 74 -30.04 0.55 8.08
C PRO A 74 -28.64 1.17 8.25
N CYS A 75 -27.64 0.73 7.48
CA CYS A 75 -26.27 1.21 7.59
C CYS A 75 -26.01 2.47 6.78
N VAL A 76 -25.27 3.41 7.37
CA VAL A 76 -24.95 4.71 6.74
C VAL A 76 -24.01 4.53 5.54
N LYS A 77 -23.08 3.58 5.62
CA LYS A 77 -22.12 3.30 4.56
C LYS A 77 -22.75 2.44 3.47
N GLN A 78 -22.47 2.80 2.22
CA GLN A 78 -23.04 2.17 1.05
C GLN A 78 -22.15 1.05 0.52
N CYS A 79 -22.79 0.05 -0.07
CA CYS A 79 -22.10 -1.06 -0.72
C CYS A 79 -21.50 -0.64 -2.09
N ASN A 80 -20.65 -1.50 -2.65
CA ASN A 80 -20.03 -1.29 -3.96
C ASN A 80 -21.07 -1.04 -5.06
N GLY A 81 -20.76 -0.14 -6.00
CA GLY A 81 -21.62 0.26 -7.11
C GLY A 81 -22.65 1.35 -6.77
N ARG A 82 -22.80 1.70 -5.50
CA ARG A 82 -23.71 2.79 -5.08
C ARG A 82 -23.09 4.16 -5.26
N ALA A 83 -23.93 5.20 -5.35
CA ALA A 83 -23.47 6.57 -5.58
C ALA A 83 -22.82 7.17 -4.33
N CYS A 84 -21.66 7.80 -4.50
CA CYS A 84 -20.91 8.44 -3.42
C CYS A 84 -20.47 9.85 -3.80
N SER A 85 -20.18 10.66 -2.79
CA SER A 85 -19.57 11.98 -2.98
C SER A 85 -18.25 12.11 -2.22
N LEU A 86 -18.09 11.35 -1.15
CA LEU A 86 -16.87 11.24 -0.36
C LEU A 86 -16.52 9.77 -0.15
N PRO A 87 -15.22 9.45 0.06
CA PRO A 87 -14.78 8.09 0.36
C PRO A 87 -15.51 7.46 1.56
N ASP A 88 -15.76 8.26 2.61
CA ASP A 88 -16.43 7.82 3.85
C ASP A 88 -17.88 7.36 3.67
N HIS A 89 -18.50 7.68 2.52
CA HIS A 89 -19.85 7.18 2.20
C HIS A 89 -19.83 5.70 1.80
N CYS A 90 -18.66 5.17 1.43
CA CYS A 90 -18.52 3.80 0.96
C CYS A 90 -18.03 2.91 2.09
N TRP A 91 -18.57 1.69 2.15
CA TRP A 91 -18.08 0.68 3.09
C TRP A 91 -16.60 0.38 2.88
N SER A 92 -16.16 0.32 1.61
CA SER A 92 -14.75 0.19 1.23
C SER A 92 -13.89 1.39 1.60
N GLY A 93 -14.49 2.55 1.90
CA GLY A 93 -13.75 3.79 2.03
C GLY A 93 -13.19 4.31 0.70
N VAL A 94 -13.66 3.81 -0.45
CA VAL A 94 -13.19 4.23 -1.78
C VAL A 94 -14.36 4.71 -2.64
N CYS A 95 -14.37 6.01 -2.92
CA CYS A 95 -15.30 6.64 -3.87
C CYS A 95 -14.58 6.91 -5.19
N GLY A 96 -14.95 6.18 -6.24
CA GLY A 96 -14.34 6.27 -7.56
C GLY A 96 -14.62 7.59 -8.27
N THR A 97 -13.86 7.87 -9.33
CA THR A 97 -14.01 9.09 -10.16
C THR A 97 -15.40 9.22 -10.78
N ASN A 98 -16.07 8.09 -11.05
CA ASN A 98 -17.45 8.05 -11.55
C ASN A 98 -18.50 8.28 -10.45
N ARG A 99 -18.09 8.72 -9.25
CA ARG A 99 -18.95 8.93 -8.08
C ARG A 99 -19.69 7.68 -7.64
N THR A 100 -19.01 6.53 -7.71
CA THR A 100 -19.52 5.24 -7.25
C THR A 100 -18.57 4.57 -6.28
N CYS A 101 -19.11 3.87 -5.29
CA CYS A 101 -18.34 3.09 -4.35
C CYS A 101 -17.64 1.94 -5.07
N LEU A 102 -16.32 1.85 -4.93
CA LEU A 102 -15.52 0.79 -5.51
C LEU A 102 -15.27 -0.31 -4.49
N ALA A 103 -15.05 -1.53 -4.97
CA ALA A 103 -14.60 -2.61 -4.10
C ALA A 103 -13.21 -2.30 -3.53
N ALA A 104 -12.96 -2.79 -2.31
CA ALA A 104 -11.64 -2.82 -1.70
C ALA A 104 -10.65 -3.57 -2.59
N THR A 105 -9.45 -3.02 -2.82
CA THR A 105 -8.37 -3.68 -3.55
C THR A 105 -7.04 -3.50 -2.85
N CYS A 106 -6.11 -4.44 -3.04
CA CYS A 106 -4.77 -4.45 -2.44
C CYS A 106 -3.79 -3.38 -2.99
N ASN A 107 -4.32 -2.26 -3.49
CA ASN A 107 -3.58 -1.16 -4.10
C ASN A 107 -4.43 0.13 -4.20
N ASP A 108 -5.49 0.25 -3.40
CA ASP A 108 -6.37 1.43 -3.38
C ASP A 108 -5.93 2.49 -2.35
N ARG A 109 -4.87 2.21 -1.59
CA ARG A 109 -4.25 3.09 -0.58
C ARG A 109 -5.12 3.32 0.65
N VAL A 110 -6.10 2.45 0.89
CA VAL A 110 -6.98 2.50 2.05
C VAL A 110 -6.90 1.16 2.77
N ARG A 111 -6.71 1.17 4.08
CA ARG A 111 -6.82 -0.07 4.86
C ARG A 111 -8.28 -0.50 4.95
N ASN A 112 -8.69 -1.41 4.09
CA ASN A 112 -10.07 -1.92 3.99
C ASN A 112 -10.06 -3.43 3.69
N GLY A 113 -11.21 -4.03 3.37
CA GLY A 113 -11.27 -5.39 2.81
C GLY A 113 -10.77 -6.56 3.69
N GLY A 114 -10.33 -6.31 4.93
CA GLY A 114 -9.71 -7.31 5.81
C GLY A 114 -8.18 -7.21 5.90
N GLU A 115 -7.58 -6.16 5.37
CA GLU A 115 -6.14 -5.93 5.40
C GLU A 115 -5.58 -5.66 6.82
N ILE A 116 -4.33 -6.09 7.06
CA ILE A 116 -3.64 -5.83 8.34
C ILE A 116 -2.86 -4.52 8.28
N GLY A 117 -2.22 -4.21 7.15
CA GLY A 117 -1.69 -2.87 6.85
C GLY A 117 -2.51 -2.19 5.77
N ILE A 118 -2.07 -1.03 5.27
CA ILE A 118 -2.68 -0.42 4.08
C ILE A 118 -2.19 -1.23 2.86
N ASP A 119 -3.11 -1.78 2.06
CA ASP A 119 -2.84 -2.54 0.83
C ASP A 119 -1.98 -3.82 1.03
N CYS A 120 -1.87 -4.34 2.25
CA CYS A 120 -0.96 -5.45 2.55
C CYS A 120 -1.44 -6.37 3.68
N ASP A 121 -0.96 -7.63 3.62
CA ASP A 121 -1.35 -8.75 4.47
C ASP A 121 -2.87 -9.06 4.46
N GLY A 122 -3.29 -10.04 5.27
CA GLY A 122 -4.68 -10.48 5.34
C GLY A 122 -5.09 -11.15 4.03
N PRO A 123 -6.08 -10.62 3.29
CA PRO A 123 -6.46 -11.11 1.97
C PRO A 123 -5.45 -10.75 0.86
N CYS A 124 -4.52 -9.81 1.12
CA CYS A 124 -3.56 -9.36 0.13
C CYS A 124 -2.32 -10.24 0.07
N VAL A 125 -1.87 -10.54 -1.15
CA VAL A 125 -0.70 -11.41 -1.41
C VAL A 125 0.59 -10.76 -0.91
N LYS A 126 0.71 -9.44 -1.10
CA LYS A 126 1.89 -8.68 -0.70
C LYS A 126 1.89 -8.42 0.80
N ARG A 127 3.07 -8.56 1.40
CA ARG A 127 3.29 -8.48 2.83
C ARG A 127 3.68 -7.08 3.27
N CYS A 128 3.25 -6.71 4.47
CA CYS A 128 3.65 -5.44 5.07
C CYS A 128 5.13 -5.46 5.53
N TYR A 129 5.67 -4.27 5.80
CA TYR A 129 7.01 -4.12 6.41
C TYR A 129 7.18 -4.99 7.67
N GLY A 130 8.38 -5.55 7.84
CA GLY A 130 8.75 -6.41 8.97
C GLY A 130 8.34 -7.87 8.82
N ARG A 131 7.51 -8.23 7.83
CA ARG A 131 7.16 -9.62 7.51
C ARG A 131 8.31 -10.32 6.80
N ALA A 132 8.40 -11.64 6.96
CA ALA A 132 9.37 -12.44 6.22
C ALA A 132 9.12 -12.37 4.70
N CYS A 133 10.16 -12.46 3.89
CA CYS A 133 10.08 -12.50 2.42
C CYS A 133 11.21 -13.35 1.83
N SER A 134 11.01 -13.83 0.61
CA SER A 134 12.01 -14.54 -0.18
C SER A 134 12.42 -13.72 -1.40
N LEU A 135 11.46 -12.99 -1.99
CA LEU A 135 11.64 -12.15 -3.17
C LEU A 135 11.16 -10.72 -2.89
N PRO A 136 11.68 -9.71 -3.63
CA PRO A 136 11.18 -8.34 -3.54
C PRO A 136 9.66 -8.23 -3.74
N ASP A 137 9.10 -9.01 -4.67
CA ASP A 137 7.68 -9.01 -5.01
C ASP A 137 6.76 -9.55 -3.89
N ASP A 138 7.31 -10.27 -2.90
CA ASP A 138 6.56 -10.68 -1.71
C ASP A 138 6.17 -9.47 -0.86
N CYS A 139 6.89 -8.36 -0.98
CA CYS A 139 6.74 -7.18 -0.15
C CYS A 139 5.91 -6.12 -0.85
N TRP A 140 5.04 -5.46 -0.10
CA TRP A 140 4.28 -4.31 -0.60
C TRP A 140 5.20 -3.19 -1.09
N SER A 141 6.32 -2.96 -0.38
CA SER A 141 7.36 -2.00 -0.78
C SER A 141 8.13 -2.42 -2.04
N GLY A 142 8.06 -3.69 -2.45
CA GLY A 142 8.95 -4.23 -3.48
C GLY A 142 10.40 -4.38 -3.00
N VAL A 143 10.66 -4.34 -1.69
CA VAL A 143 12.02 -4.43 -1.12
C VAL A 143 12.08 -5.54 -0.07
N CYS A 144 12.79 -6.63 -0.41
CA CYS A 144 13.12 -7.70 0.53
C CYS A 144 14.57 -7.56 0.99
N GLY A 145 14.76 -7.27 2.28
CA GLY A 145 16.06 -7.05 2.88
C GLY A 145 16.92 -8.32 2.95
N SER A 146 18.23 -8.15 3.16
CA SER A 146 19.19 -9.25 3.29
C SER A 146 18.88 -10.20 4.47
N ASN A 147 18.17 -9.72 5.48
CA ASN A 147 17.66 -10.50 6.60
C ASN A 147 16.37 -11.28 6.28
N ARG A 148 15.95 -11.32 5.01
CA ARG A 148 14.69 -11.94 4.55
C ARG A 148 13.45 -11.33 5.18
N THR A 149 13.45 -10.02 5.36
CA THR A 149 12.26 -9.27 5.82
C THR A 149 11.93 -8.10 4.90
N CYS A 150 10.64 -7.81 4.76
CA CYS A 150 10.16 -6.68 3.98
C CYS A 150 10.61 -5.38 4.63
N LEU A 151 11.30 -4.54 3.87
CA LEU A 151 11.74 -3.22 4.32
C LEU A 151 10.68 -2.17 3.96
N ALA A 152 10.66 -1.08 4.71
CA ALA A 152 9.83 0.08 4.36
C ALA A 152 10.38 0.71 3.07
N ALA A 153 9.48 1.30 2.28
CA ALA A 153 9.86 2.15 1.16
C ALA A 153 10.75 3.31 1.63
N THR A 154 11.85 3.57 0.94
CA THR A 154 12.74 4.71 1.24
C THR A 154 13.22 5.38 -0.02
N CYS A 155 13.51 6.68 0.05
CA CYS A 155 13.97 7.49 -1.10
C CYS A 155 15.40 7.19 -1.59
N ASN A 156 15.95 6.01 -1.30
CA ASN A 156 17.26 5.54 -1.79
C ASN A 156 17.30 4.00 -1.90
N ASP A 157 16.15 3.32 -2.00
CA ASP A 157 16.09 1.86 -2.09
C ASP A 157 16.13 1.32 -3.54
N ARG A 158 16.20 2.22 -4.53
CA ARG A 158 16.29 1.95 -5.97
C ARG A 158 15.03 1.32 -6.55
N VAL A 159 13.90 1.40 -5.85
CA VAL A 159 12.61 0.89 -6.30
C VAL A 159 11.62 2.05 -6.27
N ARG A 160 10.88 2.24 -7.37
CA ARG A 160 9.77 3.21 -7.37
C ARG A 160 8.61 2.69 -6.53
N ASN A 161 8.56 3.10 -5.27
CA ASN A 161 7.56 2.65 -4.30
C ASN A 161 7.10 3.85 -3.43
N GLY A 162 6.36 3.62 -2.35
CA GLY A 162 6.09 4.64 -1.32
C GLY A 162 5.28 5.89 -1.73
N GLY A 163 4.86 6.01 -3.00
CA GLY A 163 4.23 7.22 -3.55
C GLY A 163 5.15 8.09 -4.42
N GLU A 164 6.35 7.60 -4.74
CA GLU A 164 7.32 8.30 -5.60
C GLU A 164 6.83 8.48 -7.05
N ILE A 165 7.27 9.57 -7.69
CA ILE A 165 6.96 9.83 -9.10
C ILE A 165 8.05 9.27 -10.01
N GLY A 166 9.31 9.34 -9.61
CA GLY A 166 10.41 8.58 -10.24
C GLY A 166 10.92 7.49 -9.30
N ILE A 167 12.02 6.83 -9.64
CA ILE A 167 12.71 5.93 -8.70
C ILE A 167 13.45 6.82 -7.68
N ASP A 168 13.18 6.66 -6.39
CA ASP A 168 13.84 7.37 -5.28
C ASP A 168 13.68 8.91 -5.31
N CYS A 169 12.70 9.44 -6.05
CA CYS A 169 12.56 10.89 -6.25
C CYS A 169 11.13 11.37 -6.45
N ASP A 170 10.91 12.65 -6.13
CA ASP A 170 9.62 13.34 -6.13
C ASP A 170 8.57 12.66 -5.20
N GLY A 171 7.34 13.20 -5.17
CA GLY A 171 6.27 12.71 -4.31
C GLY A 171 6.60 12.92 -2.83
N PRO A 172 6.72 11.86 -2.02
CA PRO A 172 7.14 11.96 -0.61
C PRO A 172 8.63 12.25 -0.44
N CYS A 173 9.44 12.09 -1.50
CA CYS A 173 10.89 12.28 -1.43
C CYS A 173 11.29 13.74 -1.61
N VAL A 174 12.25 14.18 -0.78
CA VAL A 174 12.75 15.56 -0.77
C VAL A 174 13.48 15.91 -2.08
N LYS A 175 14.24 14.94 -2.60
CA LYS A 175 15.00 15.11 -3.85
C LYS A 175 14.09 14.94 -5.06
N ARG A 176 14.29 15.79 -6.05
CA ARG A 176 13.50 15.87 -7.26
C ARG A 176 14.09 15.06 -8.39
N CYS A 177 13.22 14.56 -9.26
CA CYS A 177 13.65 13.84 -10.45
C CYS A 177 14.20 14.78 -11.54
N THR A 178 14.89 14.21 -12.54
CA THR A 178 15.38 14.93 -13.72
C THR A 178 14.27 15.76 -14.38
N GLY A 179 14.61 16.97 -14.83
CA GLY A 179 13.70 17.93 -15.49
C GLY A 179 12.88 18.79 -14.54
N ARG A 180 12.89 18.52 -13.23
CA ARG A 180 12.20 19.35 -12.23
C ARG A 180 13.00 20.60 -11.90
N ALA A 181 12.30 21.69 -11.58
CA ALA A 181 12.95 22.93 -11.17
C ALA A 181 13.79 22.74 -9.90
N CYS A 182 14.95 23.38 -9.82
CA CYS A 182 15.87 23.34 -8.69
C CYS A 182 16.50 24.72 -8.44
N SER A 183 16.98 24.93 -7.23
CA SER A 183 17.74 26.13 -6.85
C SER A 183 19.18 25.81 -6.44
N SER A 184 19.44 24.56 -6.06
CA SER A 184 20.76 24.04 -5.73
C SER A 184 20.86 22.57 -6.16
N PRO A 185 22.09 22.04 -6.30
CA PRO A 185 22.35 20.63 -6.60
C PRO A 185 21.66 19.66 -5.62
N ASP A 186 21.61 19.99 -4.33
CA ASP A 186 21.03 19.14 -3.28
C ASP A 186 19.54 18.86 -3.44
N HIS A 187 18.83 19.67 -4.21
CA HIS A 187 17.41 19.47 -4.52
C HIS A 187 17.20 18.38 -5.56
N CYS A 188 18.24 17.97 -6.29
CA CYS A 188 18.16 17.02 -7.37
C CYS A 188 18.63 15.65 -6.92
N TRP A 189 17.91 14.60 -7.34
CA TRP A 189 18.32 13.22 -7.10
C TRP A 189 19.71 12.94 -7.68
N SER A 190 20.00 13.48 -8.88
CA SER A 190 21.32 13.42 -9.51
C SER A 190 22.42 14.20 -8.78
N GLY A 191 22.05 15.12 -7.88
CA GLY A 191 23.01 16.08 -7.34
C GLY A 191 23.48 17.10 -8.37
N VAL A 192 22.76 17.31 -9.48
CA VAL A 192 23.10 18.30 -10.52
C VAL A 192 21.90 19.20 -10.80
N CYS A 193 22.05 20.48 -10.49
CA CYS A 193 21.11 21.53 -10.89
C CYS A 193 21.70 22.29 -12.08
N GLY A 194 21.13 22.09 -13.27
CA GLY A 194 21.59 22.70 -14.49
C GLY A 194 21.46 24.22 -14.50
N THR A 195 22.14 24.88 -15.44
CA THR A 195 22.13 26.34 -15.60
C THR A 195 20.74 26.91 -15.88
N ASN A 196 19.86 26.11 -16.48
CA ASN A 196 18.45 26.43 -16.70
C ASN A 196 17.57 26.28 -15.43
N ARG A 197 18.17 26.05 -14.26
CA ARG A 197 17.50 25.80 -12.98
C ARG A 197 16.59 24.57 -13.00
N THR A 198 17.01 23.53 -13.71
CA THR A 198 16.34 22.21 -13.69
C THR A 198 17.31 21.10 -13.35
N CYS A 199 16.83 20.04 -12.72
CA CYS A 199 17.64 18.88 -12.39
C CYS A 199 18.09 18.18 -13.67
N SER A 200 19.40 18.03 -13.85
CA SER A 200 19.98 17.29 -14.96
C SER A 200 20.08 15.82 -14.62
N ALA A 201 20.07 14.94 -15.63
CA ALA A 201 20.43 13.55 -15.42
C ALA A 201 21.91 13.44 -15.02
N ALA A 202 22.24 12.38 -14.28
CA ALA A 202 23.62 11.97 -14.04
C ALA A 202 24.35 11.76 -15.37
N SER A 203 25.59 12.23 -15.46
CA SER A 203 26.43 12.05 -16.65
C SER A 203 27.90 11.94 -16.27
N CYS A 204 28.68 11.22 -17.08
CA CYS A 204 30.11 10.96 -16.88
C CYS A 204 31.04 12.17 -17.10
N ASN A 205 30.53 13.39 -16.92
CA ASN A 205 31.26 14.66 -17.06
C ASN A 205 30.51 15.82 -16.37
N ASP A 206 29.68 15.54 -15.35
CA ASP A 206 28.96 16.56 -14.60
C ASP A 206 29.69 17.05 -13.34
N GLY A 207 30.84 16.47 -13.02
CA GLY A 207 31.70 16.87 -11.91
C GLY A 207 31.20 16.39 -10.55
N VAL A 208 30.21 15.49 -10.49
CA VAL A 208 29.72 14.91 -9.23
C VAL A 208 29.67 13.40 -9.32
N ARG A 209 30.00 12.72 -8.22
CA ARG A 209 29.87 11.25 -8.16
C ARG A 209 28.40 10.87 -7.98
N ASN A 210 27.73 10.52 -9.07
CA ASN A 210 26.32 10.13 -9.09
C ASN A 210 26.10 8.91 -10.01
N GLY A 211 24.85 8.55 -10.35
CA GLY A 211 24.55 7.59 -11.42
C GLY A 211 25.04 6.14 -11.24
N GLY A 212 25.68 5.81 -10.11
CA GLY A 212 26.33 4.52 -9.87
C GLY A 212 27.85 4.51 -10.06
N GLU A 213 28.47 5.67 -10.31
CA GLU A 213 29.91 5.80 -10.54
C GLU A 213 30.78 5.38 -9.34
N ILE A 214 31.96 4.85 -9.64
CA ILE A 214 32.94 4.44 -8.60
C ILE A 214 33.85 5.62 -8.21
N GLY A 215 34.23 6.47 -9.16
CA GLY A 215 34.84 7.78 -8.89
C GLY A 215 33.91 8.91 -9.35
N ILE A 216 34.37 10.16 -9.29
CA ILE A 216 33.65 11.29 -9.90
C ILE A 216 33.81 11.17 -11.42
N ASP A 217 32.71 11.08 -12.18
CA ASP A 217 32.68 11.02 -13.65
C ASP A 217 33.44 9.83 -14.29
N CYS A 218 33.78 8.81 -13.50
CA CYS A 218 34.65 7.72 -13.96
C CYS A 218 34.33 6.36 -13.33
N ASP A 219 34.74 5.32 -14.04
CA ASP A 219 34.39 3.91 -13.86
C ASP A 219 32.89 3.62 -13.99
N ALA A 220 32.51 2.34 -13.96
CA ALA A 220 31.15 1.87 -14.18
C ALA A 220 30.12 2.71 -13.40
N PRO A 221 29.11 3.30 -14.08
CA PRO A 221 28.69 3.01 -15.46
C PRO A 221 29.46 3.72 -16.59
N CYS A 222 30.39 4.61 -16.26
CA CYS A 222 31.18 5.37 -17.23
C CYS A 222 32.25 4.54 -17.94
N LEU A 223 32.46 4.85 -19.22
CA LEU A 223 33.45 4.17 -20.07
C LEU A 223 34.89 4.51 -19.65
N LYS A 224 35.11 5.78 -19.26
CA LYS A 224 36.42 6.27 -18.85
C LYS A 224 36.73 5.84 -17.43
N ARG A 225 37.98 5.42 -17.20
CA ARG A 225 38.45 4.86 -15.95
C ARG A 225 39.10 5.92 -15.07
N CYS A 226 38.95 5.74 -13.76
CA CYS A 226 39.61 6.60 -12.78
C CYS A 226 41.12 6.33 -12.72
N ASN A 227 41.87 7.23 -12.08
CA ASN A 227 43.30 7.04 -11.84
C ASN A 227 43.59 5.74 -11.06
N GLY A 228 44.69 5.07 -11.39
CA GLY A 228 45.09 3.78 -10.81
C GLY A 228 44.44 2.56 -11.47
N ARG A 229 43.48 2.75 -12.39
CA ARG A 229 42.89 1.67 -13.18
C ARG A 229 43.76 1.30 -14.37
N ALA A 230 43.70 0.03 -14.78
CA ALA A 230 44.40 -0.43 -15.97
C ALA A 230 43.84 0.23 -17.24
N CYS A 231 44.70 0.60 -18.18
CA CYS A 231 44.35 1.20 -19.48
C CYS A 231 45.26 0.66 -20.57
N SER A 232 44.80 0.72 -21.82
CA SER A 232 45.57 0.38 -23.02
C SER A 232 45.90 1.62 -23.85
N SER A 233 45.08 2.66 -23.73
CA SER A 233 45.23 3.93 -24.43
C SER A 233 44.85 5.12 -23.54
N PRO A 234 45.29 6.35 -23.87
CA PRO A 234 44.89 7.57 -23.17
C PRO A 234 43.36 7.77 -23.10
N ASP A 235 42.61 7.33 -24.12
CA ASP A 235 41.16 7.48 -24.20
C ASP A 235 40.39 6.63 -23.18
N ASP A 236 41.02 5.57 -22.66
CA ASP A 236 40.47 4.75 -21.58
C ASP A 236 40.44 5.50 -20.25
N CYS A 237 41.24 6.56 -20.11
CA CYS A 237 41.42 7.27 -18.85
C CYS A 237 40.61 8.56 -18.83
N TRP A 238 39.94 8.82 -17.72
CA TRP A 238 39.27 10.10 -17.50
C TRP A 238 40.24 11.28 -17.63
N SER A 239 41.46 11.11 -17.12
CA SER A 239 42.55 12.09 -17.20
C SER A 239 43.11 12.29 -18.63
N GLY A 240 42.77 11.41 -19.58
CA GLY A 240 43.41 11.39 -20.89
C GLY A 240 44.89 10.97 -20.85
N VAL A 241 45.35 10.33 -19.76
CA VAL A 241 46.76 9.92 -19.61
C VAL A 241 46.85 8.45 -19.16
N CYS A 242 47.38 7.61 -20.04
CA CYS A 242 47.70 6.21 -19.77
C CYS A 242 49.22 6.01 -19.69
N VAL A 243 49.75 5.85 -18.48
CA VAL A 243 51.19 5.71 -18.24
C VAL A 243 51.64 4.33 -18.71
N ALA A 244 52.62 4.33 -19.63
CA ALA A 244 53.22 3.14 -20.24
C ALA A 244 52.20 2.16 -20.87
N GLY A 245 51.00 2.62 -21.25
CA GLY A 245 49.96 1.73 -21.77
C GLY A 245 49.46 0.73 -20.72
N GLN A 246 49.54 1.10 -19.44
CA GLN A 246 49.17 0.20 -18.34
C GLN A 246 48.25 0.84 -17.31
N ILE A 247 48.50 2.08 -16.86
CA ILE A 247 47.76 2.65 -15.71
C ILE A 247 47.33 4.10 -15.97
N CYS A 248 46.07 4.42 -15.67
CA CYS A 248 45.56 5.79 -15.69
C CYS A 248 46.20 6.64 -14.60
N SER A 249 46.68 7.85 -14.94
CA SER A 249 47.30 8.77 -13.99
C SER A 249 46.92 10.22 -14.31
N GLY A 250 47.02 11.14 -13.34
CA GLY A 250 46.70 12.56 -13.51
C GLY A 250 46.10 13.18 -12.24
N LYS A 251 45.82 14.49 -12.24
CA LYS A 251 45.11 15.13 -11.12
C LYS A 251 43.60 14.89 -11.25
N CYS A 252 42.96 14.46 -10.17
CA CYS A 252 41.50 14.52 -10.03
C CYS A 252 41.09 15.97 -9.75
N PHE A 253 39.96 16.42 -10.30
CA PHE A 253 39.22 17.56 -9.77
C PHE A 253 38.14 17.05 -8.82
#